data_AF-A0A7S3AJL1-F1
#
_entry.id   AF-A0A7S3AJL1-F1
#
_cell.length_a   1.000
_cell.length_b   1.000
_cell.length_c   1.000
_cell.angle_alpha   90.00
_cell.angle_beta   90.00
_cell.angle_gamma   90.00
#
_symmetry.space_group_name_H-M   'P 1'
#
loop_
_entity.id
_entity.type
_entity.pdbx_description
1 polymer ?
#
loop_
_entity_poly.entity_id
_entity_poly.type
_entity_poly.pdbx_seq_one_letter_code
_entity_poly.pdbx_strand_id
1 'polypeptide(L)'
;EGLTRRQYGYGSVDEYYAAASSDQRLPQIRTPLLLLNAYDDPIVPGFSLPAAVERARQNPYLLMVITSHGGHLGWCERSDAIPWGAPAWIERVTCGFLEAALDLTPSATCDQLGCEIFD
;
A
#
# COMPACT_ATOMS: atom_id res chain seq x y z
N GLU A 1 -28.01 10.27 10.53
CA GLU A 1 -26.92 11.16 10.97
C GLU A 1 -25.84 10.33 11.66
N GLY A 2 -24.55 10.62 11.43
CA GLY A 2 -23.44 9.89 12.07
C GLY A 2 -23.18 10.34 13.51
N LEU A 3 -22.95 9.40 14.43
CA LEU A 3 -22.60 9.69 15.82
C LEU A 3 -21.25 10.42 15.92
N THR A 4 -20.24 9.93 15.21
CA THR A 4 -18.87 10.44 15.21
C THR A 4 -18.77 11.89 14.78
N ARG A 5 -19.46 12.31 13.72
CA ARG A 5 -19.42 13.73 13.29
C ARG A 5 -19.89 14.67 14.41
N ARG A 6 -20.93 14.28 15.17
CA ARG A 6 -21.49 15.11 16.24
C ARG A 6 -20.57 15.11 17.46
N GLN A 7 -20.06 13.94 17.82
CA GLN A 7 -19.11 13.79 18.94
C GLN A 7 -17.85 14.64 18.75
N TYR A 8 -17.35 14.72 17.52
CA TYR A 8 -16.13 15.48 17.19
C TYR A 8 -16.40 16.88 16.61
N GLY A 9 -17.65 17.35 16.61
CA GLY A 9 -17.99 18.73 16.23
C GLY A 9 -17.92 19.06 14.74
N TYR A 10 -17.94 18.07 13.85
CA TYR A 10 -17.98 18.28 12.40
C TYR A 10 -19.39 18.66 11.90
N GLY A 11 -19.46 19.62 10.98
CA GLY A 11 -20.69 20.14 10.40
C GLY A 11 -21.43 19.11 9.56
N SER A 12 -20.71 18.18 8.93
CA SER A 12 -21.28 17.09 8.12
C SER A 12 -20.52 15.76 8.28
N VAL A 13 -21.11 14.66 7.77
CA VAL A 13 -20.43 13.36 7.71
C VAL A 13 -19.26 13.42 6.74
N ASP A 14 -19.41 14.16 5.64
CA ASP A 14 -18.38 14.31 4.62
C ASP A 14 -17.18 15.12 5.15
N GLU A 15 -17.43 16.16 5.95
CA GLU A 15 -16.35 16.89 6.64
C GLU A 15 -15.56 15.99 7.57
N TYR A 16 -16.24 15.12 8.33
CA TYR A 16 -15.58 14.14 9.18
C TYR A 16 -14.70 13.19 8.35
N TYR A 17 -15.24 12.59 7.28
CA TYR A 17 -14.47 11.67 6.45
C TYR A 17 -13.33 12.36 5.72
N ALA A 18 -13.53 13.58 5.21
CA ALA A 18 -12.46 14.36 4.60
C ALA A 18 -11.33 14.63 5.62
N ALA A 19 -11.65 15.05 6.83
CA ALA A 19 -10.66 15.32 7.87
C ALA A 19 -9.93 14.05 8.35
N ALA A 20 -10.65 12.92 8.42
CA ALA A 20 -10.14 11.62 8.85
C ALA A 20 -9.38 10.87 7.75
N SER A 21 -9.54 11.25 6.48
CA SER A 21 -8.91 10.57 5.36
C SER A 21 -7.39 10.72 5.38
N SER A 22 -6.68 9.61 5.18
CA SER A 22 -5.22 9.57 5.23
C SER A 22 -4.57 10.11 3.96
N ASP A 23 -5.25 10.04 2.81
CA ASP A 23 -4.72 10.47 1.51
C ASP A 23 -4.27 11.94 1.54
N GLN A 24 -4.99 12.80 2.27
CA GLN A 24 -4.68 14.23 2.39
C GLN A 24 -3.34 14.49 3.10
N ARG A 25 -2.80 13.52 3.83
CA ARG A 25 -1.52 13.62 4.54
C ARG A 25 -0.34 13.18 3.68
N LEU A 26 -0.58 12.43 2.59
CA LEU A 26 0.47 11.91 1.72
C LEU A 26 1.47 12.98 1.23
N PRO A 27 1.05 14.20 0.82
CA PRO A 27 2.00 15.23 0.38
C PRO A 27 2.96 15.75 1.47
N GLN A 28 2.65 15.50 2.75
CA GLN A 28 3.42 16.00 3.90
C GLN A 28 4.49 15.01 4.37
N ILE A 29 4.45 13.77 3.88
CA ILE A 29 5.38 12.71 4.30
C ILE A 29 6.79 13.02 3.77
N ARG A 30 7.81 12.85 4.63
CA ARG A 30 9.23 13.12 4.35
C ARG A 30 10.15 11.94 4.69
N THR A 31 9.55 10.80 5.04
CA THR A 31 10.24 9.53 5.26
C THR A 31 9.85 8.59 4.12
N PRO A 32 10.77 7.78 3.57
CA PRO A 32 10.41 6.76 2.59
C PRO A 32 9.20 5.95 3.07
N LEU A 33 8.16 5.84 2.25
CA LEU A 33 6.95 5.08 2.57
C LEU A 33 6.47 4.27 1.37
N LEU A 34 6.31 2.97 1.59
CA LEU A 34 5.65 2.04 0.69
C LEU A 34 4.14 2.00 0.97
N LEU A 35 3.34 2.31 -0.05
CA LEU A 35 1.89 2.17 -0.08
C LEU A 35 1.54 0.99 -0.98
N LEU A 36 1.01 -0.09 -0.41
CA LEU A 36 0.68 -1.29 -1.16
C LEU A 36 -0.82 -1.57 -1.12
N ASN A 37 -1.43 -1.83 -2.28
CA ASN A 37 -2.86 -2.12 -2.39
C ASN A 37 -3.13 -3.07 -3.58
N ALA A 38 -4.29 -3.72 -3.61
CA ALA A 38 -4.73 -4.54 -4.73
C ALA A 38 -6.04 -3.98 -5.30
N TYR A 39 -6.17 -3.98 -6.62
CA TYR A 39 -7.32 -3.41 -7.30
C TYR A 39 -8.64 -4.13 -6.94
N ASP A 40 -8.56 -5.43 -6.66
CA ASP A 40 -9.67 -6.31 -6.27
C ASP A 40 -9.89 -6.41 -4.74
N ASP A 41 -9.25 -5.56 -3.93
CA ASP A 41 -9.43 -5.57 -2.48
C ASP A 41 -10.90 -5.32 -2.10
N PRO A 42 -11.54 -6.22 -1.32
CA PRO A 42 -12.97 -6.12 -0.99
C PRO A 42 -13.31 -5.00 0.00
N ILE A 43 -12.30 -4.44 0.69
CA ILE A 43 -12.45 -3.38 1.69
C ILE A 43 -12.00 -2.03 1.14
N VAL A 44 -10.89 -2.00 0.39
CA VAL A 44 -10.34 -0.79 -0.25
C VAL A 44 -10.22 -0.98 -1.76
N PRO A 45 -11.35 -1.06 -2.48
CA PRO A 45 -11.36 -1.42 -3.89
C PRO A 45 -10.69 -0.36 -4.77
N GLY A 46 -10.22 -0.78 -5.95
CA GLY A 46 -9.45 0.07 -6.87
C GLY A 46 -10.13 1.40 -7.25
N PHE A 47 -11.47 1.44 -7.32
CA PHE A 47 -12.20 2.68 -7.62
C PHE A 47 -12.08 3.76 -6.54
N SER A 48 -11.66 3.39 -5.31
CA SER A 48 -11.45 4.32 -4.20
C SER A 48 -10.05 4.95 -4.18
N LEU A 49 -9.11 4.40 -4.95
CA LEU A 49 -7.70 4.81 -4.96
C LEU A 49 -7.33 6.09 -5.76
N PRO A 50 -8.10 6.60 -6.75
CA PRO A 50 -7.63 7.67 -7.62
C PRO A 50 -7.08 8.92 -6.91
N ALA A 51 -7.73 9.38 -5.84
CA ALA A 51 -7.28 10.54 -5.08
C ALA A 51 -5.94 10.28 -4.37
N ALA A 52 -5.75 9.08 -3.80
CA ALA A 52 -4.50 8.69 -3.16
C ALA A 52 -3.37 8.54 -4.18
N VAL A 53 -3.64 7.96 -5.35
CA VAL A 53 -2.67 7.83 -6.45
C VAL A 53 -2.16 9.19 -6.91
N GLU A 54 -3.07 10.14 -7.14
CA GLU A 54 -2.70 11.47 -7.60
C GLU A 54 -1.83 12.20 -6.56
N ARG A 55 -2.20 12.13 -5.27
CA ARG A 55 -1.41 12.74 -4.20
C ARG A 55 -0.06 12.05 -3.99
N ALA A 56 -0.01 10.73 -4.14
CA ALA A 56 1.23 9.97 -3.97
C ALA A 56 2.24 10.29 -5.08
N ARG A 57 1.78 10.42 -6.33
CA ARG A 57 2.63 10.80 -7.49
C ARG A 57 3.35 12.13 -7.31
N GLN A 58 2.80 13.03 -6.50
CA GLN A 58 3.37 14.35 -6.25
C GLN A 58 4.44 14.34 -5.15
N ASN A 59 4.67 13.22 -4.46
CA ASN A 59 5.62 13.14 -3.35
C ASN A 59 6.74 12.12 -3.65
N PRO A 60 8.01 12.56 -3.79
CA PRO A 60 9.14 11.68 -4.11
C PRO A 60 9.51 10.70 -2.99
N TYR A 61 9.00 10.88 -1.77
CA TYR A 61 9.22 9.96 -0.65
C TYR A 61 8.27 8.75 -0.68
N LEU A 62 7.30 8.72 -1.60
CA LEU A 62 6.28 7.69 -1.64
C LEU A 62 6.48 6.75 -2.82
N LEU A 63 6.35 5.46 -2.55
CA LEU A 63 6.23 4.43 -3.56
C LEU A 63 4.85 3.79 -3.42
N MET A 64 3.98 3.97 -4.42
CA MET A 64 2.65 3.35 -4.43
C MET A 64 2.59 2.21 -5.43
N VAL A 65 2.29 1.01 -4.95
CA VAL A 65 2.18 -0.22 -5.73
C VAL A 65 0.72 -0.70 -5.68
N ILE A 66 0.12 -0.85 -6.87
CA ILE A 66 -1.23 -1.38 -7.03
C ILE A 66 -1.15 -2.63 -7.90
N THR A 67 -1.49 -3.78 -7.34
CA THR A 67 -1.53 -5.05 -8.08
C THR A 67 -2.94 -5.32 -8.62
N SER A 68 -3.07 -6.18 -9.64
CA SER A 68 -4.39 -6.61 -10.12
C SER A 68 -5.13 -7.51 -9.12
N HIS A 69 -4.37 -8.34 -8.38
CA HIS A 69 -4.88 -9.28 -7.39
C HIS A 69 -4.03 -9.22 -6.12
N GLY A 70 -4.62 -9.58 -4.99
CA GLY A 70 -3.97 -9.62 -3.68
C GLY A 70 -4.81 -8.90 -2.63
N GLY A 71 -4.17 -8.11 -1.76
CA GLY A 71 -4.88 -7.16 -0.89
C GLY A 71 -5.16 -7.69 0.51
N HIS A 72 -6.38 -7.46 0.99
CA HIS A 72 -6.78 -7.59 2.39
C HIS A 72 -6.36 -8.88 3.12
N LEU A 73 -6.30 -10.01 2.41
CA LEU A 73 -5.88 -11.32 2.97
C LEU A 73 -4.47 -11.77 2.56
N GLY A 74 -3.73 -10.90 1.86
CA GLY A 74 -2.35 -11.11 1.46
C GLY A 74 -2.15 -11.45 -0.02
N TRP A 75 -0.89 -11.36 -0.46
CA TRP A 75 -0.44 -11.71 -1.81
C TRP A 75 0.09 -13.13 -1.83
N CYS A 76 -0.84 -14.09 -1.87
CA CYS A 76 -0.50 -15.51 -1.87
C CYS A 76 0.10 -15.96 -3.20
N GLU A 77 1.29 -16.53 -3.15
CA GLU A 77 1.96 -17.14 -4.29
C GLU A 77 2.02 -18.64 -4.11
N ARG A 78 1.67 -19.37 -5.16
CA ARG A 78 1.79 -20.82 -5.20
C ARG A 78 3.09 -21.21 -5.90
N SER A 79 3.81 -22.16 -5.32
CA SER A 79 5.01 -22.76 -5.89
C SER A 79 4.96 -24.28 -5.74
N ASP A 80 5.84 -24.99 -6.44
CA ASP A 80 5.97 -26.45 -6.30
C ASP A 80 6.33 -26.85 -4.85
N ALA A 81 7.07 -25.98 -4.15
CA ALA A 81 7.45 -26.18 -2.75
C ALA A 81 6.31 -25.85 -1.76
N ILE A 82 5.37 -24.97 -2.13
CA ILE A 82 4.24 -24.57 -1.28
C ILE A 82 2.94 -24.68 -2.09
N PRO A 83 2.36 -25.89 -2.21
CA PRO A 83 1.18 -26.15 -3.03
C PRO A 83 -0.08 -25.40 -2.56
N TRP A 84 -0.12 -24.99 -1.29
CA TRP A 84 -1.24 -24.27 -0.68
C TRP A 84 -1.06 -22.75 -0.75
N GLY A 85 0.08 -22.31 -1.28
CA GLY A 85 0.50 -20.91 -1.33
C GLY A 85 1.02 -20.37 0.00
N ALA A 86 1.86 -19.34 -0.09
CA ALA A 86 2.31 -18.53 1.04
C ALA A 86 2.28 -17.05 0.66
N PRO A 87 2.08 -16.11 1.61
CA PRO A 87 2.11 -14.67 1.34
C PRO A 87 3.55 -14.14 1.12
N ALA A 88 4.36 -14.88 0.37
CA ALA A 88 5.78 -14.60 0.21
C ALA A 88 6.04 -13.33 -0.62
N TRP A 89 5.11 -12.94 -1.50
CA TRP A 89 5.30 -11.76 -2.35
C TRP A 89 5.39 -10.46 -1.54
N ILE A 90 4.45 -10.25 -0.61
CA ILE A 90 4.43 -9.02 0.22
C ILE A 90 5.67 -8.94 1.10
N GLU A 91 6.17 -10.07 1.59
CA GLU A 91 7.41 -10.13 2.36
C GLU A 91 8.61 -9.70 1.51
N ARG A 92 8.77 -10.25 0.29
CA ARG A 92 9.87 -9.86 -0.60
C ARG A 92 9.84 -8.39 -0.96
N VAL A 93 8.66 -7.85 -1.31
CA VAL A 93 8.50 -6.43 -1.65
C VAL A 93 8.80 -5.53 -0.45
N THR A 94 8.32 -5.91 0.74
CA THR A 94 8.55 -5.14 1.97
C THR A 94 10.02 -5.16 2.37
N CYS A 95 10.67 -6.32 2.35
CA CYS A 95 12.10 -6.45 2.64
C CYS A 95 12.94 -5.66 1.64
N GLY A 96 12.69 -5.81 0.33
CA GLY A 96 13.43 -5.06 -0.69
C GLY A 96 13.26 -3.54 -0.55
N PHE A 97 12.05 -3.07 -0.23
CA PHE A 97 11.82 -1.67 0.07
C PHE A 97 12.61 -1.19 1.30
N LEU A 98 12.61 -1.96 2.40
CA LEU A 98 13.36 -1.61 3.61
C LEU A 98 14.86 -1.61 3.38
N GLU A 99 15.38 -2.60 2.64
CA GLU A 99 16.78 -2.67 2.26
C GLU A 99 17.20 -1.44 1.46
N ALA A 100 16.43 -1.07 0.44
CA ALA A 100 16.68 0.12 -0.37
C ALA A 100 16.55 1.43 0.44
N ALA A 101 15.51 1.55 1.27
CA ALA A 101 15.25 2.76 2.06
C ALA A 101 16.28 2.99 3.18
N LEU A 102 16.89 1.92 3.68
CA LEU A 102 17.88 1.95 4.76
C LEU A 102 19.33 1.77 4.27
N ASP A 103 19.55 1.70 2.95
CA ASP A 103 20.86 1.47 2.31
C ASP A 103 21.57 0.21 2.88
N LEU A 104 20.80 -0.87 3.02
CA LEU A 104 21.30 -2.16 3.50
C LEU A 104 21.80 -3.01 2.33
N THR A 105 22.74 -3.91 2.63
CA THR A 105 23.10 -4.97 1.69
C THR A 105 21.89 -5.91 1.52
N PRO A 106 21.50 -6.23 0.28
CA PRO A 106 20.38 -7.15 0.05
C PRO A 106 20.58 -8.48 0.76
N SER A 107 19.58 -8.92 1.52
CA SER A 107 19.63 -10.15 2.31
C SER A 107 19.57 -11.43 1.45
N ALA A 108 19.12 -11.31 0.20
CA ALA A 108 19.10 -12.39 -0.78
C ALA A 108 19.31 -11.86 -2.20
N THR A 109 20.06 -12.61 -3.03
CA THR A 109 19.95 -12.48 -4.48
C THR A 109 18.61 -13.08 -4.89
N CYS A 110 17.75 -12.26 -5.47
CA CYS A 110 16.46 -12.74 -5.89
C CYS A 110 16.52 -13.23 -7.34
N ASP A 111 16.63 -14.55 -7.49
CA ASP A 111 16.72 -15.21 -8.80
C ASP A 111 15.33 -15.50 -9.43
N GLN A 112 14.27 -14.85 -8.93
CA GLN A 112 12.90 -15.04 -9.43
C GLN A 112 12.46 -13.90 -10.34
N LEU A 113 11.64 -14.24 -11.35
CA LEU A 113 11.06 -13.33 -12.37
C LEU A 113 10.27 -12.14 -11.78
N GLY A 114 10.01 -12.12 -10.47
CA GLY A 114 9.31 -11.06 -9.76
C GLY A 114 10.20 -10.17 -8.88
N CYS A 115 11.53 -10.20 -9.04
CA CYS A 115 12.42 -9.26 -8.37
C CYS A 115 12.88 -8.09 -9.23
N GLU A 116 12.53 -8.11 -10.51
CA GLU A 116 12.54 -6.94 -11.39
C GLU A 116 11.35 -5.98 -11.11
N ILE A 117 10.69 -6.05 -9.94
CA ILE A 117 9.57 -5.14 -9.61
C ILE A 117 10.01 -3.67 -9.61
N PHE A 118 11.30 -3.41 -9.43
CA PHE A 118 11.87 -2.07 -9.30
C PHE A 118 12.96 -1.73 -10.32
N ASP A 119 13.16 -2.55 -11.37
CA ASP A 119 13.99 -2.19 -12.55
C ASP A 119 13.16 -1.51 -13.65
#